data_AF-A0A8T4JQ38-F1
#
_entry.id   AF-A0A8T4JQ38-F1
#
_cell.length_a   1.000
_cell.length_b   1.000
_cell.length_c   1.000
_cell.angle_alpha   90.00
_cell.angle_beta   90.00
_cell.angle_gamma   90.00
#
_symmetry.space_group_name_H-M   'P 1'
#
loop_
_entity.id
_entity.type
_entity.pdbx_description
1 polymer ?
#
loop_
_entity_poly.entity_id
_entity_poly.type
_entity_poly.pdbx_seq_one_letter_code
_entity_poly.pdbx_strand_id
1 'polypeptide(L)'
;MKSRLIITPVENLQDQINSLVKSQKTKTGIYVSLNKTQKSIEQILKQENIATNKLFFIDCVASIKEKEDVLHIPPNDLNELIYAIKTFFKEISEEKYLIIDALSTFLIYNETNKVAEFINKITSLCIENNVELIALSPVTKGEELLNKIFNFFDQVKKPTKDATQKKTKDGQELIY
;
A
#
# COMPACT_ATOMS: atom_id res chain seq x y z
N MET A 1 10.44 -3.29 15.21
CA MET A 1 9.50 -3.20 14.07
C MET A 1 10.32 -3.07 12.78
N LYS A 2 9.80 -3.52 11.63
CA LYS A 2 10.39 -3.28 10.31
C LYS A 2 9.42 -2.45 9.47
N SER A 3 9.85 -1.31 8.97
CA SER A 3 9.08 -0.45 8.07
C SER A 3 9.78 -0.36 6.72
N ARG A 4 9.03 -0.59 5.63
CA ARG A 4 9.56 -0.63 4.27
C ARG A 4 8.72 0.22 3.35
N LEU A 5 9.36 1.11 2.60
CA LEU A 5 8.78 1.80 1.46
C LEU A 5 9.36 1.24 0.18
N ILE A 6 8.50 0.74 -0.70
CA ILE A 6 8.90 0.16 -1.99
C ILE A 6 8.36 1.04 -3.11
N ILE A 7 9.28 1.60 -3.88
CA ILE A 7 8.97 2.35 -5.10
C ILE A 7 9.20 1.41 -6.28
N THR A 8 8.17 1.25 -7.11
CA THR A 8 8.18 0.30 -8.22
C THR A 8 7.41 0.85 -9.43
N PRO A 9 7.75 0.48 -10.67
CA PRO A 9 6.92 0.80 -11.82
C PRO A 9 5.48 0.28 -11.64
N VAL A 10 4.51 0.97 -12.23
CA VAL A 10 3.07 0.68 -12.08
C VAL A 10 2.75 -0.74 -12.52
N GLU A 11 3.37 -1.20 -13.61
CA GLU A 11 3.22 -2.52 -14.19
C GLU A 11 3.66 -3.66 -13.24
N ASN A 12 4.55 -3.37 -12.29
CA ASN A 12 5.07 -4.35 -11.33
C ASN A 12 4.41 -4.23 -9.95
N LEU A 13 3.55 -3.22 -9.74
CA LEU A 13 3.01 -2.88 -8.43
C LEU A 13 2.21 -4.05 -7.84
N GLN A 14 1.32 -4.64 -8.62
CA GLN A 14 0.46 -5.74 -8.14
C GLN A 14 1.29 -6.98 -7.80
N ASP A 15 2.19 -7.40 -8.69
CA ASP A 15 3.01 -8.61 -8.48
C ASP A 15 3.87 -8.49 -7.23
N GLN A 16 4.38 -7.28 -6.94
CA GLN A 16 5.13 -7.01 -5.71
C GLN A 16 4.23 -7.06 -4.47
N ILE A 17 3.04 -6.48 -4.53
CA ILE A 17 2.04 -6.58 -3.44
C ILE A 17 1.74 -8.05 -3.15
N ASN A 18 1.42 -8.83 -4.19
CA ASN A 18 1.07 -10.24 -4.05
C ASN A 18 2.22 -11.04 -3.43
N SER A 19 3.44 -10.81 -3.91
CA SER A 19 4.65 -11.44 -3.35
C SER A 19 4.85 -11.11 -1.86
N LEU A 20 4.60 -9.85 -1.47
CA LEU A 20 4.70 -9.42 -0.07
C LEU A 20 3.62 -10.05 0.78
N VAL A 21 2.35 -10.00 0.37
CA VAL A 21 1.23 -10.64 1.09
C VAL A 21 1.50 -12.14 1.26
N LYS A 22 1.94 -12.82 0.20
CA LYS A 22 2.32 -14.24 0.23
C LYS A 22 3.44 -14.55 1.22
N SER A 23 4.42 -13.65 1.35
CA SER A 23 5.52 -13.80 2.31
C SER A 23 5.08 -13.67 3.78
N GLN A 24 3.91 -13.07 4.03
CA GLN A 24 3.37 -12.82 5.38
C GLN A 24 2.30 -13.84 5.81
N LYS A 25 2.22 -15.00 5.17
CA LYS A 25 1.15 -16.02 5.36
C LYS A 25 0.88 -16.48 6.80
N THR A 26 1.82 -16.28 7.73
CA THR A 26 1.67 -16.66 9.14
C THR A 26 1.07 -15.56 10.00
N LYS A 27 1.06 -14.31 9.50
CA LYS A 27 0.63 -13.12 10.22
C LYS A 27 -0.76 -12.68 9.77
N THR A 28 -1.44 -11.92 10.62
CA THR A 28 -2.69 -11.25 10.29
C THR A 28 -2.40 -9.94 9.56
N GLY A 29 -2.98 -9.74 8.39
CA GLY A 29 -2.75 -8.56 7.57
C GLY A 29 -3.91 -7.57 7.66
N ILE A 30 -3.56 -6.28 7.65
CA ILE A 30 -4.50 -5.20 7.36
C ILE A 30 -4.06 -4.59 6.03
N TYR A 31 -4.96 -4.57 5.05
CA TYR A 31 -4.72 -4.09 3.71
C TYR A 31 -5.50 -2.80 3.48
N VAL A 32 -4.80 -1.70 3.24
CA VAL A 32 -5.40 -0.43 2.79
C VAL A 32 -5.28 -0.34 1.28
N SER A 33 -6.43 -0.39 0.59
CA SER A 33 -6.47 -0.38 -0.88
C SER A 33 -6.83 0.99 -1.43
N LEU A 34 -5.93 1.56 -2.25
CA LEU A 34 -6.05 2.88 -2.85
C LEU A 34 -6.14 2.84 -4.37
N ASN A 35 -5.73 1.76 -5.03
CA ASN A 35 -5.76 1.67 -6.50
C ASN A 35 -6.78 0.69 -7.08
N LYS A 36 -7.18 -0.33 -6.33
CA LYS A 36 -8.14 -1.36 -6.71
C LYS A 36 -9.08 -1.63 -5.55
N THR A 37 -10.31 -2.00 -5.86
CA THR A 37 -11.27 -2.40 -4.83
C THR A 37 -10.82 -3.69 -4.14
N GLN A 38 -11.29 -3.89 -2.92
CA GLN A 38 -11.07 -5.10 -2.14
C GLN A 38 -11.42 -6.36 -2.93
N LYS A 39 -12.56 -6.34 -3.64
CA LYS A 39 -13.01 -7.45 -4.50
C LYS A 39 -12.02 -7.80 -5.61
N SER A 40 -11.45 -6.79 -6.25
CA SER A 40 -10.45 -6.98 -7.30
C SER A 40 -9.16 -7.59 -6.71
N ILE A 41 -8.71 -7.08 -5.56
CA ILE A 41 -7.54 -7.61 -4.86
C ILE A 41 -7.75 -9.06 -4.43
N GLU A 42 -8.90 -9.40 -3.83
CA GLU A 42 -9.21 -10.78 -3.45
C GLU A 42 -9.22 -11.73 -4.65
N GLN A 43 -9.80 -11.31 -5.78
CA GLN A 43 -9.79 -12.11 -7.00
C GLN A 43 -8.37 -12.37 -7.51
N ILE A 44 -7.52 -11.34 -7.52
CA ILE A 44 -6.12 -11.45 -7.92
C ILE A 44 -5.36 -12.39 -6.97
N LEU A 45 -5.47 -12.20 -5.66
CA LEU A 45 -4.80 -13.03 -4.67
C LEU A 45 -5.26 -14.49 -4.77
N LYS A 46 -6.56 -14.72 -5.00
CA LYS A 46 -7.13 -16.06 -5.21
C LYS A 46 -6.57 -16.74 -6.46
N GLN A 47 -6.45 -16.01 -7.57
CA GLN A 47 -5.86 -16.53 -8.81
C GLN A 47 -4.39 -16.95 -8.62
N GLU A 48 -3.67 -16.30 -7.70
CA GLU A 48 -2.31 -16.65 -7.33
C GLU A 48 -2.19 -17.70 -6.21
N ASN A 49 -3.32 -18.28 -5.78
CA ASN A 49 -3.39 -19.24 -4.67
C ASN A 49 -2.85 -18.66 -3.35
N ILE A 50 -3.08 -17.38 -3.10
CA ILE A 50 -2.74 -16.70 -1.85
C ILE A 50 -3.98 -16.67 -0.96
N ALA A 51 -3.86 -17.21 0.26
CA ALA A 51 -4.96 -17.24 1.21
C ALA A 51 -5.24 -15.84 1.80
N THR A 52 -6.50 -15.41 1.77
CA THR A 52 -6.95 -14.10 2.25
C THR A 52 -7.71 -14.16 3.58
N ASN A 53 -7.85 -15.34 4.18
CA ASN A 53 -8.64 -15.56 5.40
C ASN A 53 -8.10 -14.86 6.66
N LYS A 54 -6.86 -14.35 6.61
CA LYS A 54 -6.24 -13.54 7.66
C LYS A 54 -5.97 -12.10 7.22
N LEU A 55 -6.64 -11.64 6.17
CA LEU A 55 -6.46 -10.32 5.59
C LEU A 55 -7.73 -9.48 5.78
N PHE A 56 -7.64 -8.45 6.61
CA PHE A 56 -8.69 -7.46 6.81
C PHE A 56 -8.50 -6.31 5.83
N PHE A 57 -9.57 -5.85 5.20
CA PHE A 57 -9.50 -4.81 4.19
C PHE A 57 -10.10 -3.49 4.67
N ILE A 58 -9.38 -2.41 4.38
CA ILE A 58 -9.85 -1.04 4.38
C ILE A 58 -9.85 -0.59 2.91
N ASP A 59 -11.03 -0.55 2.30
CA ASP A 59 -11.21 -0.18 0.90
C ASP A 59 -11.44 1.34 0.76
N CYS A 60 -10.50 2.01 0.10
CA CYS A 60 -10.60 3.44 -0.21
C CYS A 60 -10.97 3.72 -1.67
N VAL A 61 -11.29 2.69 -2.45
CA VAL A 61 -11.62 2.79 -3.88
C VAL A 61 -13.11 2.62 -4.12
N ALA A 62 -13.72 1.62 -3.49
CA ALA A 62 -15.13 1.34 -3.67
C ALA A 62 -16.01 2.44 -3.03
N SER A 63 -16.95 2.96 -3.80
CA SER A 63 -17.93 3.96 -3.36
C SER A 63 -19.18 3.35 -2.69
N ILE A 64 -19.32 2.03 -2.72
CA ILE A 64 -20.47 1.29 -2.21
C ILE A 64 -19.98 0.16 -1.31
N LYS A 65 -20.60 0.00 -0.14
CA LYS A 65 -20.38 -1.15 0.74
C LYS A 65 -20.94 -2.41 0.10
N GLU A 66 -20.09 -3.24 -0.49
CA GLU A 66 -20.50 -4.55 -1.05
C GLU A 66 -20.50 -5.68 0.00
N LYS A 67 -19.79 -5.51 1.12
CA LYS A 67 -19.55 -6.58 2.11
C LYS A 67 -19.43 -6.01 3.54
N GLU A 68 -19.96 -6.72 4.53
CA GLU A 68 -19.98 -6.26 5.94
C GLU A 68 -18.61 -6.32 6.63
N ASP A 69 -17.73 -7.24 6.21
CA ASP A 69 -16.39 -7.46 6.78
C ASP A 69 -15.29 -6.59 6.15
N VAL A 70 -15.68 -5.57 5.38
CA VAL A 70 -14.77 -4.62 4.73
C VAL A 70 -15.10 -3.20 5.18
N LEU A 71 -14.13 -2.51 5.76
CA LEU A 71 -14.29 -1.09 6.09
C LEU A 71 -14.09 -0.27 4.83
N HIS A 72 -15.08 0.57 4.50
CA HIS A 72 -15.01 1.47 3.36
C HIS A 72 -14.75 2.88 3.89
N ILE A 73 -13.57 3.42 3.61
CA ILE A 73 -13.14 4.73 4.11
C ILE A 73 -12.59 5.55 2.94
N PRO A 74 -13.17 6.72 2.63
CA PRO A 74 -12.69 7.57 1.55
C PRO A 74 -11.21 7.98 1.74
N PRO A 75 -10.43 8.10 0.64
CA PRO A 75 -9.00 8.39 0.71
C PRO A 75 -8.68 9.82 1.17
N ASN A 76 -9.67 10.73 1.22
CA ASN A 76 -9.53 12.07 1.81
C ASN A 76 -9.77 12.09 3.32
N ASP A 77 -10.29 11.01 3.92
CA ASP A 77 -10.53 10.93 5.37
C ASP A 77 -9.37 10.23 6.09
N LEU A 78 -8.23 10.91 6.12
CA LEU A 78 -7.00 10.39 6.74
C LEU A 78 -7.15 10.15 8.24
N ASN A 79 -8.05 10.86 8.93
CA ASN A 79 -8.28 10.69 10.36
C ASN A 79 -9.06 9.40 10.64
N GLU A 80 -10.11 9.13 9.86
CA GLU A 80 -10.88 7.89 9.97
C GLU A 80 -10.00 6.67 9.63
N LEU A 81 -9.11 6.79 8.63
CA LEU A 81 -8.11 5.75 8.34
C LEU A 81 -7.19 5.46 9.53
N ILE A 82 -6.65 6.50 10.18
CA ILE A 82 -5.84 6.35 11.39
C ILE A 82 -6.63 5.65 12.50
N TYR A 83 -7.89 6.06 12.71
CA TYR A 83 -8.77 5.48 13.72
C TYR A 83 -9.03 3.99 13.45
N ALA A 84 -9.43 3.63 12.23
CA ALA A 84 -9.70 2.26 11.83
C ALA A 84 -8.46 1.35 11.99
N ILE A 85 -7.29 1.80 11.51
CA ILE A 85 -6.02 1.07 11.66
C ILE A 85 -5.69 0.85 13.14
N LYS A 86 -5.83 1.90 13.97
CA LYS A 86 -5.59 1.82 15.41
C LYS A 86 -6.54 0.84 16.09
N THR A 87 -7.80 0.78 15.66
CA THR A 87 -8.78 -0.18 16.18
C THR A 87 -8.38 -1.61 15.83
N PHE A 88 -8.04 -1.90 14.57
CA PHE A 88 -7.52 -3.23 14.20
C PHE A 88 -6.27 -3.62 14.98
N PHE A 89 -5.34 -2.69 15.22
CA PHE A 89 -4.14 -2.98 16.01
C PHE A 89 -4.47 -3.41 17.44
N LYS A 90 -5.56 -2.92 18.03
CA LYS A 90 -6.01 -3.31 19.37
C LYS A 90 -6.74 -4.66 19.38
N GLU A 91 -7.52 -4.94 18.34
CA GLU A 91 -8.36 -6.15 18.27
C GLU A 91 -7.55 -7.40 17.89
N ILE A 92 -6.50 -7.24 17.09
CA ILE A 92 -5.65 -8.35 16.64
C ILE A 92 -4.54 -8.59 17.67
N SER A 93 -4.58 -9.74 18.35
CA SER A 93 -3.58 -10.12 19.36
C SER A 93 -2.32 -10.75 18.76
N GLU A 94 -2.45 -11.33 17.57
CA GLU A 94 -1.41 -12.06 16.86
C GLU A 94 -0.39 -11.13 16.20
N GLU A 95 0.72 -11.72 15.72
CA GLU A 95 1.64 -11.00 14.84
C GLU A 95 0.89 -10.47 13.62
N LYS A 96 1.10 -9.18 13.36
CA LYS A 96 0.36 -8.45 12.33
C LYS A 96 1.25 -7.58 11.46
N TYR A 97 0.74 -7.29 10.27
CA TYR A 97 1.36 -6.35 9.33
C TYR A 97 0.31 -5.43 8.73
N LEU A 98 0.73 -4.22 8.39
CA LEU A 98 -0.05 -3.24 7.65
C LEU A 98 0.56 -3.10 6.26
N ILE A 99 -0.25 -3.30 5.22
CA ILE A 99 0.11 -2.99 3.84
C ILE A 99 -0.72 -1.81 3.36
N ILE A 100 -0.04 -0.80 2.83
CA ILE A 100 -0.66 0.34 2.15
C ILE A 100 -0.20 0.25 0.69
N ASP A 101 -1.15 -0.05 -0.21
CA ASP A 101 -0.83 -0.01 -1.63
C ASP A 101 -0.76 1.42 -2.16
N ALA A 102 -0.18 1.57 -3.35
CA ALA A 102 -0.18 2.82 -4.14
C ALA A 102 -0.20 4.15 -3.34
N LEU A 103 0.69 4.31 -2.35
CA LEU A 103 0.67 5.38 -1.35
C LEU A 103 0.55 6.78 -1.96
N SER A 104 1.20 7.03 -3.11
CA SER A 104 1.10 8.30 -3.82
C SER A 104 -0.31 8.68 -4.25
N THR A 105 -1.25 7.73 -4.34
CA THR A 105 -2.66 7.96 -4.68
C THR A 105 -3.35 8.88 -3.67
N PHE A 106 -2.92 8.90 -2.40
CA PHE A 106 -3.45 9.87 -1.43
C PHE A 106 -3.29 11.33 -1.89
N LEU A 107 -2.27 11.64 -2.70
CA LEU A 107 -2.03 12.99 -3.23
C LEU A 107 -3.08 13.47 -4.23
N ILE A 108 -3.89 12.56 -4.78
CA ILE A 108 -5.02 12.93 -5.65
C ILE A 108 -6.11 13.64 -4.83
N TYR A 109 -6.20 13.32 -3.54
CA TYR A 109 -7.30 13.74 -2.68
C TYR A 109 -6.86 14.67 -1.54
N ASN A 110 -5.55 14.79 -1.30
CA ASN A 110 -5.00 15.47 -0.14
C ASN A 110 -3.72 16.23 -0.48
N GLU A 111 -3.47 17.30 0.28
CA GLU A 111 -2.22 18.05 0.23
C GLU A 111 -1.02 17.20 0.69
N THR A 112 0.13 17.38 0.03
CA THR A 112 1.37 16.64 0.30
C THR A 112 1.75 16.62 1.80
N ASN A 113 1.63 17.76 2.49
CA ASN A 113 1.98 17.85 3.92
C ASN A 113 1.03 17.02 4.80
N LYS A 114 -0.27 16.96 4.47
CA LYS A 114 -1.24 16.15 5.21
C LYS A 114 -0.96 14.67 5.04
N VAL A 115 -0.60 14.25 3.82
CA VAL A 115 -0.20 12.86 3.55
C VAL A 115 1.08 12.51 4.30
N ALA A 116 2.08 13.39 4.31
CA ALA A 116 3.32 13.16 5.06
C ALA A 116 3.07 13.02 6.57
N GLU A 117 2.20 13.87 7.14
CA GLU A 117 1.80 13.78 8.55
C GLU A 117 1.05 12.48 8.85
N PHE A 118 0.13 12.07 7.96
CA PHE A 118 -0.56 10.79 8.06
C PHE A 118 0.42 9.61 8.06
N ILE A 119 1.36 9.55 7.13
CA ILE A 119 2.37 8.49 7.08
C ILE A 119 3.24 8.47 8.33
N ASN A 120 3.66 9.64 8.82
CA ASN A 120 4.41 9.73 10.07
C ASN A 120 3.61 9.14 11.25
N LYS A 121 2.32 9.49 11.37
CA LYS A 121 1.43 8.94 12.41
C LYS A 121 1.26 7.43 12.27
N ILE A 122 1.06 6.92 11.07
CA ILE A 122 0.94 5.47 10.81
C ILE A 122 2.23 4.73 11.16
N THR A 123 3.38 5.25 10.78
CA THR A 123 4.68 4.68 11.17
C THR A 123 4.79 4.61 12.69
N SER A 124 4.53 5.70 13.41
CA SER A 124 4.59 5.73 14.88
C SER A 124 3.63 4.71 15.51
N LEU A 125 2.38 4.63 15.02
CA LEU A 125 1.41 3.63 15.48
C LEU A 125 1.92 2.20 15.25
N CYS A 126 2.55 1.93 14.10
CA CYS A 126 3.14 0.63 13.83
C CYS A 126 4.31 0.31 14.78
N ILE A 127 5.14 1.29 15.14
CA ILE A 127 6.22 1.13 16.13
C ILE A 127 5.63 0.76 17.49
N GLU A 128 4.69 1.58 17.98
CA GLU A 128 4.06 1.44 19.30
C GLU A 128 3.33 0.10 19.47
N ASN A 129 2.80 -0.46 18.39
CA ASN A 129 2.02 -1.70 18.40
C ASN A 129 2.77 -2.91 17.82
N ASN A 130 4.08 -2.78 17.58
CA ASN A 130 4.95 -3.81 17.00
C ASN A 130 4.39 -4.44 15.70
N VAL A 131 3.89 -3.60 14.79
CA VAL A 131 3.30 -3.98 13.50
C VAL A 131 4.29 -3.74 12.37
N GLU A 132 4.51 -4.72 11.49
CA GLU A 132 5.34 -4.52 10.29
C GLU A 132 4.61 -3.62 9.28
N LEU A 133 5.25 -2.52 8.86
CA LEU A 133 4.69 -1.59 7.88
C LEU A 133 5.29 -1.83 6.50
N ILE A 134 4.43 -2.04 5.51
CA ILE A 134 4.80 -2.22 4.10
C ILE A 134 4.02 -1.20 3.27
N ALA A 135 4.69 -0.15 2.84
CA ALA A 135 4.11 0.83 1.93
C ALA A 135 4.67 0.61 0.52
N LEU A 136 3.81 0.67 -0.49
CA LEU A 136 4.23 0.66 -1.88
C LEU A 136 3.77 1.93 -2.57
N SER A 137 4.62 2.48 -3.43
CA SER A 137 4.28 3.62 -4.27
C SER A 137 4.68 3.33 -5.71
N PRO A 138 3.79 3.55 -6.69
CA PRO A 138 4.23 3.57 -8.08
C PRO A 138 5.26 4.68 -8.30
N VAL A 139 6.17 4.49 -9.25
CA VAL A 139 7.01 5.56 -9.78
C VAL A 139 6.09 6.59 -10.42
N THR A 140 5.95 7.76 -9.79
CA THR A 140 5.11 8.86 -10.27
C THR A 140 5.80 10.19 -9.95
N LYS A 141 5.19 11.32 -10.37
CA LYS A 141 5.69 12.69 -10.10
C LYS A 141 5.71 13.09 -8.60
N GLY A 142 5.39 12.18 -7.68
CA GLY A 142 5.34 12.40 -6.22
C GLY A 142 6.70 12.45 -5.51
N GLU A 143 7.77 12.86 -6.18
CA GLU A 143 9.12 12.92 -5.56
C GLU A 143 9.16 13.80 -4.31
N GLU A 144 8.36 14.88 -4.27
CA GLU A 144 8.26 15.75 -3.10
C GLU A 144 7.74 15.01 -1.86
N LEU A 145 6.66 14.23 -2.01
CA LEU A 145 6.13 13.42 -0.90
C LEU A 145 7.17 12.40 -0.46
N LEU A 146 7.77 11.69 -1.41
CA LEU A 146 8.75 10.64 -1.14
C LEU A 146 9.94 11.19 -0.36
N ASN A 147 10.45 12.37 -0.73
CA ASN A 147 11.54 13.05 -0.01
C ASN A 147 11.16 13.42 1.43
N LYS A 148 9.90 13.76 1.70
CA LYS A 148 9.42 14.05 3.07
C LYS A 148 9.29 12.80 3.93
N ILE A 149 8.93 11.66 3.34
CA ILE A 149 8.57 10.45 4.11
C ILE A 149 9.67 9.39 4.15
N PHE A 150 10.72 9.45 3.32
CA PHE A 150 11.75 8.39 3.28
C PHE A 150 12.37 8.09 4.65
N ASN A 151 12.63 9.13 5.43
CA ASN A 151 13.24 9.01 6.76
C ASN A 151 12.30 8.41 7.81
N PHE A 152 11.01 8.21 7.49
CA PHE A 152 10.07 7.52 8.36
C PHE A 152 10.14 5.99 8.20
N PHE A 153 10.85 5.48 7.20
CA PHE A 153 10.97 4.05 6.94
C PHE A 153 12.39 3.55 7.21
N ASP A 154 12.51 2.37 7.82
CA ASP A 154 13.80 1.72 8.07
C ASP A 154 14.50 1.32 6.78
N GLN A 155 13.72 0.99 5.74
CA GLN A 155 14.22 0.58 4.44
C GLN A 155 13.42 1.22 3.31
N VAL A 156 14.15 1.74 2.33
CA VAL A 156 13.58 2.29 1.10
C VAL A 156 14.15 1.53 -0.09
N LYS A 157 13.30 0.84 -0.84
CA LYS A 157 13.68 0.17 -2.08
C LYS A 157 13.20 0.99 -3.27
N LYS A 158 14.13 1.46 -4.10
CA LYS A 158 13.82 2.15 -5.37
C LYS A 158 13.98 1.18 -6.56
N PRO A 159 13.35 1.46 -7.71
CA PRO A 159 13.62 0.69 -8.92
C PRO A 159 15.09 0.86 -9.30
N THR A 160 15.78 -0.24 -9.61
CA THR A 160 17.09 -0.18 -10.26
C THR A 160 16.90 0.36 -11.69
N LYS A 161 17.80 1.25 -12.13
CA LYS A 161 17.75 1.93 -13.44
C LYS A 161 17.73 0.96 -14.65
N ASP A 162 17.96 -0.34 -14.44
CA ASP A 162 17.97 -1.36 -15.48
C ASP A 162 16.58 -1.90 -15.85
N ALA A 163 15.54 -1.59 -15.06
CA ALA A 163 14.18 -2.08 -15.33
C ALA A 163 13.44 -1.28 -16.41
N THR A 164 13.87 -0.05 -16.72
CA THR A 164 13.24 0.83 -17.72
C THR A 164 13.70 0.60 -19.16
N GLN A 165 14.63 -0.32 -19.43
CA GLN A 165 15.10 -0.65 -20.79
C GLN A 165 14.56 -1.96 -21.37
N LYS A 166 13.69 -2.70 -20.67
CA LYS A 166 13.05 -3.90 -21.23
C LYS A 166 11.57 -3.68 -21.51
N LYS A 167 11.28 -2.85 -22.53
CA LYS A 167 10.14 -2.99 -23.46
C LYS A 167 10.10 -1.84 -24.48
N THR A 168 11.01 -1.90 -25.45
CA THR A 168 10.76 -1.46 -26.84
C THR A 168 11.44 -2.46 -27.77
N LYS A 169 10.91 -3.68 -27.79
CA LYS A 169 10.99 -4.50 -29.01
C LYS A 169 9.79 -4.12 -29.85
N ASP A 170 9.95 -3.01 -30.56
CA ASP A 170 9.48 -2.83 -31.93
C ASP A 170 10.05 -1.49 -32.36
N GLY A 171 11.15 -1.57 -33.10
CA GLY A 171 11.80 -0.42 -33.69
C GLY A 171 10.88 0.17 -34.74
N GLN A 172 10.34 1.34 -34.46
CA GLN A 172 9.93 2.33 -35.45
C GLN A 172 10.04 3.71 -34.79
N GLU A 173 11.06 4.46 -35.20
CA GLU A 173 11.10 5.90 -35.01
C GLU A 173 9.95 6.51 -35.81
N LEU A 174 9.07 7.25 -35.15
CA LEU A 174 8.23 8.23 -35.81
C LEU A 174 8.79 9.61 -35.49
N ILE A 175 9.51 10.14 -36.48
CA ILE A 175 9.80 11.57 -36.63
C ILE A 175 8.45 12.25 -36.87
N TYR A 176 8.05 13.16 -35.98
CA TYR A 176 7.41 14.46 -36.27
C TYR A 176 7.38 15.32 -35.01
#